data_AF-A0A2U2HNR4-F1
#
_entry.id   AF-A0A2U2HNR4-F1
#
_cell.length_a   1.000
_cell.length_b   1.000
_cell.length_c   1.000
_cell.angle_alpha   90.00
_cell.angle_beta   90.00
_cell.angle_gamma   90.00
#
_symmetry.space_group_name_H-M   'P 1'
#
loop_
_entity.id
_entity.type
_entity.pdbx_description
1 polymer ?
#
loop_
_entity_poly.entity_id
_entity_poly.type
_entity_poly.pdbx_seq_one_letter_code
_entity_poly.pdbx_strand_id
1 'polypeptide(L)'
;MWCALLCALAAVPLAWLYARLTFHNPLVPANPMLTGGFAVALGTLGMLVARYGKVRHPLKMARLGAALGLFGWYCQWAAWLAAASGGGAAAAGMLWFAAHPLAMARTAWRLSEAGIWTLFGHVLPGPLLLLVWLAELLILASVPRLMSQVRARAPFCEATGRWAERISLPKKFSFVEDGPLLLASLEHNPDAMLDVLPPWPGHMGRHASLCLYRCASGEAYVSITNEELTLTDGKVRWRDTRVADFLRLSEAGADLLVLMCGKPSPAQADDEAAPDPPELELAIAHLNEDAFAQAIEQARPHTRSDKLLCRSDANRICALACSRLGQWEAAFGHWHALFLDEPSANTAVQLATSSVMAGSVARGETWLLKAGDINNDTGEMPAVALQTNFIDALGDSGRAREALPYLDGVKRLYERMHVTDPRFLQSRRIPYFLAFLEHSAPILGATLSTEQAHDWYASMLPHIDQDGKAALCRWLAQGMRAPPAASAAGASGDGPPSGA
;
A
#
# COMPACT_ATOMS: atom_id res chain seq x y z
N MET A 1 -30.14 8.42 6.74
CA MET A 1 -31.06 7.32 7.13
C MET A 1 -30.95 6.14 6.16
N TRP A 2 -31.17 6.33 4.86
CA TRP A 2 -31.06 5.28 3.84
C TRP A 2 -29.72 4.51 3.82
N CYS A 3 -28.58 5.20 3.94
CA CYS A 3 -27.27 4.54 3.96
C CYS A 3 -27.09 3.60 5.16
N ALA A 4 -27.61 3.98 6.34
CA ALA A 4 -27.54 3.13 7.53
C ALA A 4 -28.38 1.86 7.36
N LEU A 5 -29.55 1.98 6.74
CA LEU A 5 -30.44 0.86 6.44
C LEU A 5 -29.83 -0.09 5.41
N LEU A 6 -29.22 0.45 4.34
CA LEU A 6 -28.49 -0.36 3.35
C LEU A 6 -27.30 -1.10 3.97
N CYS A 7 -26.56 -0.46 4.88
CA CYS A 7 -25.46 -1.12 5.58
C CYS A 7 -25.94 -2.18 6.58
N ALA A 8 -27.08 -1.98 7.25
CA ALA A 8 -27.70 -3.02 8.06
C ALA A 8 -28.13 -4.22 7.20
N LEU A 9 -28.73 -3.98 6.03
CA LEU A 9 -29.05 -5.04 5.07
C LEU A 9 -27.79 -5.77 4.58
N ALA A 10 -26.70 -5.05 4.30
CA ALA A 10 -25.42 -5.64 3.90
C ALA A 10 -24.73 -6.44 5.01
N ALA A 11 -25.03 -6.17 6.29
CA ALA A 11 -24.51 -6.95 7.41
C ALA A 11 -25.09 -8.36 7.47
N VAL A 12 -26.31 -8.59 6.97
CA VAL A 12 -26.99 -9.89 6.97
C VAL A 12 -26.23 -10.97 6.18
N PRO A 13 -25.87 -10.77 4.88
CA PRO A 13 -25.10 -11.77 4.15
C PRO A 13 -23.68 -11.98 4.71
N LEU A 14 -23.05 -10.93 5.26
CA LEU A 14 -21.75 -11.07 5.93
C LEU A 14 -21.86 -11.93 7.20
N ALA A 15 -22.91 -11.72 8.00
CA ALA A 15 -23.19 -12.51 9.19
C ALA A 15 -23.48 -13.98 8.84
N TRP A 16 -24.22 -14.23 7.76
CA TRP A 16 -24.46 -15.58 7.26
C TRP A 16 -23.17 -16.26 6.79
N LEU A 17 -22.33 -15.56 6.02
CA LEU A 17 -21.05 -16.08 5.57
C LEU A 17 -20.13 -16.41 6.75
N TYR A 18 -20.02 -15.50 7.72
CA TYR A 18 -19.26 -15.71 8.94
C TYR A 18 -19.74 -16.94 9.71
N ALA A 19 -21.05 -17.08 9.92
CA ALA A 19 -21.64 -18.25 10.58
C ALA A 19 -21.37 -19.56 9.84
N ARG A 20 -21.40 -19.56 8.50
CA ARG A 20 -21.06 -20.74 7.68
C ARG A 20 -19.59 -21.10 7.82
N LEU A 21 -18.69 -20.11 7.80
CA LEU A 21 -17.27 -20.33 7.96
C LEU A 21 -16.95 -20.92 9.34
N THR A 22 -17.48 -20.34 10.42
CA THR A 22 -17.23 -20.86 11.78
C THR A 22 -17.88 -22.21 12.05
N PHE A 23 -19.01 -22.52 11.42
CA PHE A 23 -19.66 -23.83 11.55
C PHE A 23 -18.89 -24.97 10.86
N HIS A 24 -18.33 -24.73 9.67
CA HIS A 24 -17.61 -25.78 8.90
C HIS A 24 -16.10 -25.80 9.17
N ASN A 25 -15.57 -24.85 9.94
CA ASN A 25 -14.14 -24.73 10.17
C ASN A 25 -13.63 -25.87 11.08
N PRO A 26 -12.78 -26.79 10.56
CA PRO A 26 -12.19 -27.84 11.39
C PRO A 26 -11.12 -27.30 12.35
N LEU A 27 -10.62 -26.08 12.13
CA LEU A 27 -9.58 -25.42 12.92
C LEU A 27 -10.20 -24.38 13.87
N VAL A 28 -10.84 -24.85 14.95
CA VAL A 28 -11.43 -23.98 16.00
C VAL A 28 -10.48 -22.85 16.47
N PRO A 29 -9.15 -23.05 16.63
CA PRO A 29 -8.23 -21.96 16.99
C PRO A 29 -8.17 -20.78 16.00
N ALA A 30 -8.62 -20.96 14.75
CA ALA A 30 -8.67 -19.90 13.75
C ALA A 30 -9.93 -19.01 13.85
N ASN A 31 -10.93 -19.39 14.66
CA ASN A 31 -12.17 -18.63 14.80
C ASN A 31 -11.96 -17.16 15.25
N PRO A 32 -11.02 -16.82 16.15
CA PRO A 32 -10.74 -15.41 16.48
C PRO A 32 -10.30 -14.57 15.27
N MET A 33 -9.58 -15.16 14.31
CA MET A 33 -9.22 -14.46 13.07
C MET A 33 -10.44 -14.21 12.19
N LEU A 34 -11.35 -15.18 12.09
CA LEU A 34 -12.62 -15.02 11.39
C LEU A 34 -13.49 -13.94 12.06
N THR A 35 -13.56 -13.91 13.39
CA THR A 35 -14.25 -12.88 14.15
C THR A 35 -13.66 -11.50 13.86
N GLY A 36 -12.32 -11.38 13.87
CA GLY A 36 -11.62 -10.15 13.53
C GLY A 36 -11.94 -9.67 12.11
N GLY A 37 -11.89 -10.57 11.12
CA GLY A 37 -12.25 -10.27 9.74
C GLY A 37 -13.70 -9.79 9.60
N PHE A 38 -14.65 -10.46 10.25
CA PHE A 38 -16.05 -10.06 10.26
C PHE A 38 -16.25 -8.68 10.93
N ALA A 39 -15.56 -8.42 12.05
CA ALA A 39 -15.61 -7.14 12.74
C ALA A 39 -15.08 -5.98 11.87
N VAL A 40 -13.98 -6.20 11.14
CA VAL A 40 -13.42 -5.22 10.19
C VAL A 40 -14.38 -4.98 9.02
N ALA A 41 -15.05 -6.01 8.51
CA ALA A 41 -16.05 -5.87 7.44
C ALA A 41 -17.24 -5.01 7.90
N LEU A 42 -17.78 -5.25 9.10
CA LEU A 42 -18.82 -4.41 9.70
C LEU A 42 -18.33 -2.98 9.97
N GLY A 43 -17.10 -2.80 10.44
CA GLY A 43 -16.49 -1.49 10.62
C GLY A 43 -16.35 -0.71 9.33
N THR A 44 -15.99 -1.38 8.24
CA THR A 44 -15.92 -0.81 6.89
C THR A 44 -17.29 -0.31 6.43
N LEU A 45 -18.36 -1.09 6.65
CA LEU A 45 -19.73 -0.64 6.39
C LEU A 45 -20.05 0.64 7.18
N GLY A 46 -19.69 0.69 8.47
CA GLY A 46 -19.84 1.90 9.29
C GLY A 46 -19.08 3.12 8.75
N MET A 47 -17.86 2.93 8.25
CA MET A 47 -17.09 3.99 7.59
C MET A 47 -17.74 4.47 6.28
N LEU A 48 -18.36 3.57 5.51
CA LEU A 48 -19.10 3.93 4.31
C LEU A 48 -20.34 4.77 4.66
N VAL A 49 -21.06 4.43 5.74
CA VAL A 49 -22.17 5.27 6.23
C VAL A 49 -21.67 6.66 6.63
N ALA A 50 -20.55 6.75 7.34
CA ALA A 50 -19.97 8.05 7.66
C ALA A 50 -19.66 8.84 6.38
N ARG A 51 -18.97 8.22 5.42
CA ARG A 51 -18.52 8.86 4.17
C ARG A 51 -19.68 9.34 3.30
N TYR A 52 -20.62 8.47 2.97
CA TYR A 52 -21.73 8.78 2.06
C TYR A 52 -22.90 9.47 2.75
N GLY A 53 -23.13 9.14 4.02
CA GLY A 53 -24.12 9.83 4.86
C GLY A 53 -23.64 11.19 5.36
N LYS A 54 -22.36 11.55 5.12
CA LYS A 54 -21.74 12.82 5.51
C LYS A 54 -21.90 13.11 7.02
N VAL A 55 -21.79 12.07 7.85
CA VAL A 55 -22.00 12.18 9.30
C VAL A 55 -20.67 12.46 10.01
N ARG A 56 -20.52 13.68 10.52
CA ARG A 56 -19.30 14.16 11.21
C ARG A 56 -19.29 14.00 12.73
N HIS A 57 -20.39 13.59 13.36
CA HIS A 57 -20.45 13.54 14.82
C HIS A 57 -19.85 12.23 15.35
N PRO A 58 -18.67 12.24 16.00
CA PRO A 58 -17.94 11.01 16.30
C PRO A 58 -18.70 10.09 17.25
N LEU A 59 -19.34 10.64 18.29
CA LEU A 59 -20.12 9.83 19.23
C LEU A 59 -21.36 9.19 18.58
N LYS A 60 -22.07 9.89 17.67
CA LYS A 60 -23.22 9.31 16.95
C LYS A 60 -22.77 8.18 16.04
N MET A 61 -21.65 8.37 15.33
CA MET A 61 -21.08 7.31 14.49
C MET A 61 -20.50 6.14 15.29
N ALA A 62 -19.92 6.41 16.47
CA ALA A 62 -19.47 5.36 17.39
C ALA A 62 -20.66 4.49 17.84
N ARG A 63 -21.77 5.12 18.25
CA ARG A 63 -23.01 4.43 18.62
C ARG A 63 -23.60 3.64 17.45
N LEU A 64 -23.60 4.21 16.24
CA LEU A 64 -24.08 3.52 15.04
C LEU A 64 -23.21 2.31 14.70
N GLY A 65 -21.88 2.45 14.74
CA GLY A 65 -20.95 1.34 14.53
C GLY A 65 -21.16 0.23 15.55
N ALA A 66 -21.30 0.56 16.83
CA ALA A 66 -21.62 -0.42 17.88
C ALA A 66 -22.96 -1.12 17.60
N ALA A 67 -24.01 -0.38 17.22
CA ALA A 67 -25.31 -0.95 16.88
C ALA A 67 -25.24 -1.89 15.68
N LEU A 68 -24.45 -1.55 14.65
CA LEU A 68 -24.21 -2.41 13.50
C LEU A 68 -23.47 -3.69 13.89
N GLY A 69 -22.49 -3.58 14.78
CA GLY A 69 -21.77 -4.71 15.38
C GLY A 69 -22.69 -5.66 16.13
N LEU A 70 -23.52 -5.13 17.02
CA LEU A 70 -24.52 -5.89 17.78
C LEU A 70 -25.55 -6.56 16.86
N PHE A 71 -26.00 -5.85 15.83
CA PHE A 71 -26.92 -6.39 14.83
C PHE A 71 -26.27 -7.53 14.04
N GLY A 72 -25.02 -7.37 13.59
CA GLY A 72 -24.28 -8.43 12.91
C GLY A 72 -24.06 -9.65 13.80
N TRP A 73 -23.75 -9.45 15.08
CA TRP A 73 -23.63 -10.54 16.06
C TRP A 73 -24.96 -11.27 16.30
N TYR A 74 -26.07 -10.55 16.34
CA TYR A 74 -27.40 -11.15 16.43
C TYR A 74 -27.74 -11.99 15.20
N CYS A 75 -27.53 -11.43 14.00
CA CYS A 75 -27.80 -12.14 12.75
C CYS A 75 -26.92 -13.37 12.57
N GLN A 76 -25.64 -13.32 12.94
CA GLN A 76 -24.76 -14.49 12.78
C GLN A 76 -25.18 -15.63 13.70
N TRP A 77 -25.65 -15.32 14.93
CA TRP A 77 -26.21 -16.33 15.82
C TRP A 77 -27.44 -17.03 15.23
N ALA A 78 -28.36 -16.24 14.66
CA ALA A 78 -29.53 -16.80 13.99
C ALA A 78 -29.13 -17.70 12.80
N ALA A 79 -28.13 -17.29 12.01
CA ALA A 79 -27.62 -18.08 10.89
C ALA A 79 -26.89 -19.36 11.35
N TRP A 80 -26.09 -19.27 12.41
CA TRP A 80 -25.31 -20.39 12.94
C TRP A 80 -26.24 -21.47 13.51
N LEU A 81 -27.26 -21.08 14.29
CA LEU A 81 -28.26 -22.03 14.81
C LEU A 81 -29.13 -22.64 13.70
N ALA A 82 -29.44 -21.87 12.66
CA ALA A 82 -30.13 -22.41 11.48
C ALA A 82 -29.29 -23.48 10.78
N ALA A 83 -27.97 -23.31 10.70
CA ALA A 83 -27.07 -24.34 10.19
C ALA A 83 -27.00 -25.55 11.12
N ALA A 84 -26.91 -25.33 12.44
CA ALA A 84 -26.82 -26.40 13.43
C ALA A 84 -28.10 -27.25 13.55
N SER A 85 -29.26 -26.71 13.17
CA SER A 85 -30.55 -27.42 13.21
C SER A 85 -30.82 -28.31 11.99
N GLY A 86 -29.91 -28.36 11.01
CA GLY A 86 -29.97 -29.31 9.89
C GLY A 86 -31.08 -29.06 8.86
N GLY A 87 -31.77 -27.93 8.93
CA GLY A 87 -32.87 -27.60 8.01
C GLY A 87 -32.37 -27.18 6.62
N GLY A 88 -32.81 -27.87 5.56
CA GLY A 88 -32.42 -27.64 4.16
C GLY A 88 -32.73 -26.24 3.60
N ALA A 89 -33.44 -25.37 4.34
CA ALA A 89 -33.68 -23.97 3.99
C ALA A 89 -32.95 -23.03 4.97
N ALA A 90 -31.63 -22.90 4.82
CA ALA A 90 -30.77 -22.12 5.72
C ALA A 90 -31.26 -20.66 5.94
N ALA A 91 -31.83 -20.02 4.92
CA ALA A 91 -32.37 -18.67 5.02
C ALA A 91 -33.68 -18.61 5.85
N ALA A 92 -34.59 -19.57 5.66
CA ALA A 92 -35.84 -19.64 6.43
C ALA A 92 -35.57 -19.93 7.91
N GLY A 93 -34.63 -20.84 8.20
CA GLY A 93 -34.18 -21.11 9.57
C GLY A 93 -33.56 -19.88 10.22
N MET A 94 -32.71 -19.14 9.50
CA MET A 94 -32.10 -17.89 9.99
C MET A 94 -33.17 -16.86 10.31
N LEU A 95 -34.14 -16.63 9.41
CA LEU A 95 -35.24 -15.70 9.63
C LEU A 95 -36.11 -16.12 10.82
N TRP A 96 -36.34 -17.43 10.99
CA TRP A 96 -37.09 -17.95 12.13
C TRP A 96 -36.38 -17.65 13.46
N PHE A 97 -35.09 -17.95 13.59
CA PHE A 97 -34.34 -17.64 14.81
C PHE A 97 -34.25 -16.14 15.07
N ALA A 98 -34.09 -15.33 14.02
CA ALA A 98 -34.08 -13.87 14.11
C ALA A 98 -35.45 -13.28 14.53
N ALA A 99 -36.56 -13.96 14.23
CA ALA A 99 -37.90 -13.56 14.68
C ALA A 99 -38.24 -14.06 16.09
N HIS A 100 -37.51 -15.06 16.60
CA HIS A 100 -37.79 -15.72 17.89
C HIS A 100 -36.57 -15.64 18.84
N PRO A 101 -36.22 -14.45 19.36
CA PRO A 101 -35.02 -14.24 20.19
C PRO A 101 -35.01 -15.12 21.45
N LEU A 102 -36.17 -15.40 22.03
CA LEU A 102 -36.27 -16.26 23.21
C LEU A 102 -35.94 -17.73 22.89
N ALA A 103 -36.31 -18.20 21.69
CA ALA A 103 -35.94 -19.52 21.22
C ALA A 103 -34.44 -19.59 20.92
N MET A 104 -33.89 -18.56 20.28
CA MET A 104 -32.45 -18.43 20.02
C MET A 104 -31.64 -18.50 21.33
N ALA A 105 -32.03 -17.72 22.34
CA ALA A 105 -31.35 -17.69 23.65
C ALA A 105 -31.42 -19.05 24.37
N ARG A 106 -32.60 -19.71 24.38
CA ARG A 106 -32.75 -21.05 24.98
C ARG A 106 -31.88 -22.10 24.28
N THR A 107 -31.80 -22.06 22.95
CA THR A 107 -30.96 -23.00 22.20
C THR A 107 -29.48 -22.73 22.46
N ALA A 108 -29.05 -21.46 22.43
CA ALA A 108 -27.67 -21.09 22.77
C ALA A 108 -27.28 -21.54 24.19
N TRP A 109 -28.19 -21.39 25.16
CA TRP A 109 -27.98 -21.87 26.53
C TRP A 109 -27.78 -23.39 26.59
N ARG A 110 -28.66 -24.18 25.95
CA ARG A 110 -28.50 -25.64 25.88
C ARG A 110 -27.19 -26.07 25.22
N LEU A 111 -26.74 -25.36 24.19
CA LEU A 111 -25.44 -25.63 23.54
C LEU A 111 -24.28 -25.31 24.47
N SER A 112 -24.41 -24.29 25.33
CA SER A 112 -23.41 -24.00 26.35
C SER A 112 -23.31 -25.10 27.40
N GLU A 113 -24.44 -25.69 27.82
CA GLU A 113 -24.44 -26.81 28.76
C GLU A 113 -23.86 -28.09 28.14
N ALA A 114 -24.12 -28.32 26.85
CA ALA A 114 -23.65 -29.52 26.15
C ALA A 114 -22.16 -29.50 25.79
N GLY A 115 -21.55 -28.32 25.66
CA GLY A 115 -20.14 -28.18 25.23
C GLY A 115 -19.95 -28.57 23.76
N ILE A 116 -20.22 -27.64 22.84
CA ILE A 116 -20.25 -27.92 21.39
C ILE A 116 -18.90 -27.84 20.68
N TRP A 117 -17.87 -27.27 21.31
CA TRP A 117 -16.58 -27.04 20.66
C TRP A 117 -15.49 -27.88 21.31
N THR A 118 -14.68 -28.53 20.49
CA THR A 118 -13.49 -29.26 20.92
C THR A 118 -12.24 -28.46 20.59
N LEU A 119 -11.42 -28.15 21.60
CA LEU A 119 -10.14 -27.48 21.45
C LEU A 119 -9.03 -28.43 21.92
N PHE A 120 -8.06 -28.74 21.06
CA PHE A 120 -6.98 -29.69 21.34
C PHE A 120 -7.47 -31.06 21.87
N GLY A 121 -8.59 -31.56 21.35
CA GLY A 121 -9.17 -32.85 21.74
C GLY A 121 -10.00 -32.81 23.04
N HIS A 122 -10.10 -31.67 23.72
CA HIS A 122 -10.93 -31.50 24.91
C HIS A 122 -12.20 -30.71 24.58
N VAL A 123 -13.36 -31.19 25.05
CA VAL A 123 -14.62 -30.43 24.98
C VAL A 123 -14.51 -29.21 25.89
N LEU A 124 -14.78 -28.03 25.33
CA LEU A 124 -14.78 -26.79 26.09
C LEU A 124 -15.96 -26.77 27.07
N PRO A 125 -15.73 -26.55 28.38
CA PRO A 125 -16.80 -26.46 29.36
C PRO A 125 -17.66 -25.22 29.10
N GLY A 126 -18.96 -25.32 29.40
CA GLY A 126 -19.94 -24.27 29.13
C GLY A 126 -19.55 -22.85 29.55
N PRO A 127 -19.04 -22.62 30.78
CA PRO A 127 -18.59 -21.30 31.20
C PRO A 127 -17.48 -20.71 30.32
N LEU A 128 -16.55 -21.54 29.85
CA LEU A 128 -15.46 -21.09 28.97
C LEU A 128 -16.01 -20.73 27.58
N LEU A 129 -16.98 -21.49 27.07
CA LEU A 129 -17.65 -21.20 25.81
C LEU A 129 -18.43 -19.86 25.88
N LEU A 130 -19.08 -19.57 27.01
CA LEU A 130 -19.72 -18.27 27.26
C LEU A 130 -18.71 -17.11 27.25
N LEU A 131 -17.52 -17.31 27.82
CA LEU A 131 -16.45 -16.30 27.77
C LEU A 131 -15.96 -16.03 26.35
N VAL A 132 -15.84 -17.08 25.51
CA VAL A 132 -15.49 -16.93 24.09
C VAL A 132 -16.55 -16.11 23.36
N TRP A 133 -17.84 -16.41 23.55
CA TRP A 133 -18.93 -15.64 22.93
C TRP A 133 -19.00 -14.19 23.44
N LEU A 134 -18.68 -13.95 24.71
CA LEU A 134 -18.58 -12.60 25.26
C LEU A 134 -17.42 -11.84 24.64
N ALA A 135 -16.24 -12.46 24.49
CA ALA A 135 -15.10 -11.85 23.81
C ALA A 135 -15.42 -11.53 22.34
N GLU A 136 -16.10 -12.45 21.64
CA GLU A 136 -16.58 -12.25 20.28
C GLU A 136 -17.54 -11.04 20.19
N LEU A 137 -18.52 -10.96 21.09
CA LEU A 137 -19.44 -9.83 21.18
C LEU A 137 -18.70 -8.51 21.40
N LEU A 138 -17.71 -8.49 22.30
CA LEU A 138 -16.90 -7.29 22.57
C LEU A 138 -16.11 -6.86 21.35
N ILE A 139 -15.48 -7.79 20.61
CA ILE A 139 -14.76 -7.49 19.37
C ILE A 139 -15.73 -6.91 18.33
N LEU A 140 -16.86 -7.58 18.10
CA LEU A 140 -17.85 -7.17 17.10
C LEU A 140 -18.55 -5.87 17.45
N ALA A 141 -18.67 -5.49 18.73
CA ALA A 141 -19.21 -4.19 19.13
C ALA A 141 -18.15 -3.07 19.11
N SER A 142 -16.90 -3.36 19.51
CA SER A 142 -15.85 -2.34 19.68
C SER A 142 -15.15 -1.96 18.39
N VAL A 143 -14.81 -2.91 17.51
CA VAL A 143 -14.08 -2.63 16.27
C VAL A 143 -14.90 -1.74 15.32
N PRO A 144 -16.16 -2.07 14.98
CA PRO A 144 -16.97 -1.20 14.14
C PRO A 144 -17.24 0.18 14.75
N ARG A 145 -17.40 0.24 16.09
CA ARG A 145 -17.51 1.49 16.84
C ARG A 145 -16.29 2.38 16.62
N LEU A 146 -15.08 1.86 16.85
CA LEU A 146 -13.84 2.62 16.74
C LEU A 146 -13.60 3.08 15.30
N MET A 147 -13.74 2.18 14.31
CA MET A 147 -13.55 2.52 12.90
C MET A 147 -14.53 3.61 12.42
N SER A 148 -15.80 3.49 12.79
CA SER A 148 -16.84 4.50 12.46
C SER A 148 -16.55 5.85 13.13
N GLN A 149 -16.08 5.82 14.38
CA GLN A 149 -15.72 7.03 15.13
C GLN A 149 -14.52 7.74 14.51
N VAL A 150 -13.46 7.00 14.15
CA VAL A 150 -12.25 7.55 13.53
C VAL A 150 -12.60 8.20 12.19
N ARG A 151 -13.41 7.53 11.36
CA ARG A 151 -13.80 8.10 10.06
C ARG A 151 -14.60 9.40 10.18
N ALA A 152 -15.47 9.48 11.18
CA ALA A 152 -16.30 10.66 11.44
C ALA A 152 -15.51 11.88 11.94
N ARG A 153 -14.29 11.68 12.47
CA ARG A 153 -13.39 12.77 12.89
C ARG A 153 -12.67 13.44 11.73
N ALA A 154 -12.68 12.84 10.54
CA ALA A 154 -12.00 13.42 9.38
C ALA A 154 -12.60 14.81 9.04
N PRO A 155 -11.82 15.75 8.50
CA PRO A 155 -12.32 17.08 8.20
C PRO A 155 -13.33 17.04 7.04
N PHE A 156 -14.42 17.77 7.20
CA PHE A 156 -15.52 17.84 6.23
C PHE A 156 -15.85 19.29 5.93
N CYS A 157 -15.84 19.62 4.64
CA CYS A 157 -16.20 20.94 4.14
C CYS A 157 -17.73 21.05 4.03
N GLU A 158 -18.36 21.80 4.93
CA GLU A 158 -19.82 22.03 4.90
C GLU A 158 -20.25 22.81 3.65
N ALA A 159 -19.44 23.78 3.21
CA ALA A 159 -19.77 24.62 2.06
C ALA A 159 -19.85 23.84 0.74
N THR A 160 -18.97 22.85 0.54
CA THR A 160 -18.95 22.02 -0.68
C THR A 160 -19.61 20.66 -0.50
N GLY A 161 -19.94 20.29 0.74
CA GLY A 161 -20.48 19.00 1.10
C GLY A 161 -19.54 17.83 0.80
N ARG A 162 -18.22 18.06 0.81
CA ARG A 162 -17.16 17.08 0.49
C ARG A 162 -16.21 16.92 1.67
N TRP A 163 -15.64 15.73 1.81
CA TRP A 163 -14.53 15.49 2.74
C TRP A 163 -13.28 16.22 2.26
N ALA A 164 -12.46 16.73 3.18
CA ALA A 164 -11.23 17.42 2.84
C ALA A 164 -10.25 16.49 2.11
N GLU A 165 -9.54 17.04 1.14
CA GLU A 165 -8.51 16.35 0.40
C GLU A 165 -7.25 16.24 1.25
N ARG A 166 -6.76 15.00 1.41
CA ARG A 166 -5.55 14.70 2.17
C ARG A 166 -4.33 14.92 1.27
N ILE A 167 -3.42 15.78 1.69
CA ILE A 167 -2.14 16.08 1.04
C ILE A 167 -1.04 15.73 2.04
N SER A 168 -0.24 14.72 1.73
CA SER A 168 0.95 14.39 2.52
C SER A 168 2.08 15.35 2.15
N LEU A 169 2.68 16.04 3.12
CA LEU A 169 3.77 16.96 2.85
C LEU A 169 5.11 16.18 2.89
N PRO A 170 5.93 16.21 1.83
CA PRO A 170 7.18 15.45 1.77
C PRO A 170 8.22 15.87 2.81
N LYS A 171 8.25 17.15 3.20
CA LYS A 171 9.22 17.67 4.18
C LYS A 171 9.03 17.02 5.55
N LYS A 172 10.14 16.54 6.13
CA LYS A 172 10.17 15.92 7.47
C LYS A 172 10.65 16.90 8.53
N PHE A 173 10.15 16.70 9.75
CA PHE A 173 10.45 17.54 10.91
C PHE A 173 11.07 16.72 12.03
N SER A 174 11.72 17.39 12.97
CA SER A 174 12.26 16.71 14.15
C SER A 174 11.14 16.02 14.94
N PHE A 175 11.48 14.87 15.55
CA PHE A 175 10.55 14.11 16.37
C PHE A 175 10.02 14.97 17.53
N VAL A 176 8.70 14.96 17.75
CA VAL A 176 8.08 15.71 18.84
C VAL A 176 8.14 14.90 20.14
N GLU A 177 9.02 15.29 21.07
CA GLU A 177 9.12 14.61 22.38
C GLU A 177 7.96 14.96 23.31
N ASP A 178 7.53 16.23 23.35
CA ASP A 178 6.43 16.70 24.20
C ASP A 178 5.24 17.21 23.36
N GLY A 179 4.38 16.26 22.98
CA GLY A 179 3.16 16.54 22.20
C GLY A 179 2.20 17.52 22.88
N PRO A 180 1.87 17.37 24.18
CA PRO A 180 1.03 18.32 24.91
C PRO A 180 1.56 19.76 24.91
N LEU A 181 2.87 19.95 25.12
CA LEU A 181 3.48 21.29 25.09
C LEU A 181 3.40 21.93 23.69
N LEU A 182 3.66 21.12 22.65
CA LEU A 182 3.53 21.57 21.26
C LEU A 182 2.08 21.96 20.94
N LEU A 183 1.11 21.13 21.32
CA LEU A 183 -0.32 21.40 21.14
C LEU A 183 -0.73 22.71 21.82
N ALA A 184 -0.33 22.92 23.08
CA ALA A 184 -0.64 24.16 23.80
C ALA A 184 -0.08 25.41 23.10
N SER A 185 1.09 25.27 22.47
CA SER A 185 1.73 26.35 21.69
C SER A 185 1.00 26.62 20.37
N LEU A 186 0.55 25.57 19.67
CA LEU A 186 -0.12 25.67 18.38
C LEU A 186 -1.63 25.99 18.48
N GLU A 187 -2.26 25.77 19.64
CA GLU A 187 -3.69 26.10 19.86
C GLU A 187 -3.97 27.60 19.67
N HIS A 188 -3.01 28.46 20.00
CA HIS A 188 -3.16 29.91 19.93
C HIS A 188 -2.67 30.50 18.60
N ASN A 189 -1.69 29.88 17.95
CA ASN A 189 -1.17 30.30 16.66
C ASN A 189 -0.71 29.10 15.82
N PRO A 190 -1.64 28.38 15.16
CA PRO A 190 -1.32 27.18 14.39
C PRO A 190 -0.50 27.47 13.13
N ASP A 191 -0.53 28.71 12.63
CA ASP A 191 0.23 29.12 11.45
C ASP A 191 1.74 29.26 11.74
N ALA A 192 2.13 29.42 13.01
CA ALA A 192 3.54 29.42 13.45
C ALA A 192 4.15 28.00 13.56
N MET A 193 3.47 26.98 13.05
CA MET A 193 3.90 25.59 13.16
C MET A 193 5.30 25.34 12.57
N LEU A 194 5.66 26.03 11.48
CA LEU A 194 7.01 25.92 10.90
C LEU A 194 8.11 26.54 11.77
N ASP A 195 7.77 27.47 12.66
CA ASP A 195 8.72 28.10 13.58
C ASP A 195 8.97 27.20 14.80
N VAL A 196 7.94 26.45 15.21
CA VAL A 196 7.99 25.59 16.41
C VAL A 196 8.46 24.17 16.08
N LEU A 197 8.26 23.69 14.85
CA LEU A 197 8.76 22.40 14.40
C LEU A 197 10.10 22.58 13.67
N PRO A 198 11.24 22.28 14.33
CA PRO A 198 12.52 22.39 13.67
C PRO A 198 12.63 21.37 12.53
N PRO A 199 13.32 21.73 11.43
CA PRO A 199 13.57 20.80 10.33
C PRO A 199 14.30 19.57 10.86
N TRP A 200 14.00 18.41 10.28
CA TRP A 200 14.67 17.18 10.68
C TRP A 200 16.17 17.25 10.34
N PRO A 201 17.09 17.03 11.31
CA PRO A 201 18.54 17.12 11.07
C PRO A 201 19.12 15.97 10.23
N GLY A 202 18.30 15.05 9.72
CA GLY A 202 18.77 13.88 8.96
C GLY A 202 19.49 12.86 9.84
N HIS A 203 19.11 12.74 11.12
CA HIS A 203 19.70 11.78 12.04
C HIS A 203 18.61 10.85 12.57
N MET A 204 18.89 9.54 12.49
CA MET A 204 18.16 8.43 13.11
C MET A 204 16.70 8.30 12.65
N GLY A 205 16.19 7.07 12.58
CA GLY A 205 14.84 6.76 12.08
C GLY A 205 13.67 7.25 12.94
N ARG A 206 13.77 8.42 13.58
CA ARG A 206 12.72 9.13 14.32
C ARG A 206 12.51 10.50 13.69
N HIS A 207 11.34 10.75 13.13
CA HIS A 207 10.99 12.05 12.58
C HIS A 207 9.48 12.32 12.75
N ALA A 208 9.06 13.55 12.54
CA ALA A 208 7.65 13.93 12.44
C ALA A 208 7.28 14.19 10.98
N SER A 209 6.06 13.84 10.60
CA SER A 209 5.46 14.11 9.30
C SER A 209 4.19 14.95 9.44
N LEU A 210 3.96 15.80 8.44
CA LEU A 210 2.79 16.66 8.37
C LEU A 210 1.84 16.18 7.28
N CYS A 211 0.56 16.14 7.63
CA CYS A 211 -0.51 15.82 6.69
C CYS A 211 -1.53 16.95 6.66
N LEU A 212 -1.60 17.63 5.53
CA LEU A 212 -2.52 18.74 5.28
C LEU A 212 -3.85 18.21 4.74
N TYR A 213 -4.94 18.80 5.18
CA TYR A 213 -6.29 18.52 4.72
C TYR A 213 -6.91 19.81 4.20
N ARG A 214 -7.15 19.91 2.90
CA ARG A 214 -7.76 21.10 2.29
C ARG A 214 -9.21 20.88 1.93
N CYS A 215 -10.04 21.84 2.32
CA CYS A 215 -11.40 21.99 1.83
C CYS A 215 -11.38 22.91 0.60
N ALA A 216 -12.20 22.59 -0.40
CA ALA A 216 -12.36 23.47 -1.58
C ALA A 216 -12.97 24.85 -1.26
N SER A 217 -13.46 25.07 -0.04
CA SER A 217 -13.95 26.35 0.46
C SER A 217 -12.87 27.23 1.11
N GLY A 218 -11.61 26.81 1.13
CA GLY A 218 -10.49 27.55 1.72
C GLY A 218 -10.13 27.15 3.16
N GLU A 219 -10.98 26.37 3.85
CA GLU A 219 -10.63 25.84 5.19
C GLU A 219 -9.54 24.77 5.08
N ALA A 220 -8.54 24.83 5.95
CA ALA A 220 -7.45 23.86 5.97
C ALA A 220 -7.19 23.35 7.39
N TYR A 221 -6.73 22.11 7.48
CA TYR A 221 -6.37 21.47 8.73
C TYR A 221 -5.05 20.71 8.58
N VAL A 222 -4.27 20.59 9.64
CA VAL A 222 -3.04 19.79 9.64
C VAL A 222 -3.02 18.79 10.79
N SER A 223 -2.50 17.59 10.52
CA SER A 223 -2.18 16.60 11.53
C SER A 223 -0.68 16.37 11.58
N ILE A 224 -0.17 16.13 12.78
CA ILE A 224 1.24 15.86 13.06
C ILE A 224 1.36 14.42 13.53
N THR A 225 2.22 13.63 12.87
CA THR A 225 2.48 12.24 13.23
C THR A 225 3.96 12.02 13.45
N ASN A 226 4.34 11.49 14.61
CA ASN A 226 5.69 11.01 14.85
C ASN A 226 5.83 9.61 14.26
N GLU A 227 6.89 9.39 13.50
CA GLU A 227 7.27 8.12 12.91
C GLU A 227 8.60 7.69 13.54
N GLU A 228 8.61 6.51 14.17
CA GLU A 228 9.78 5.93 14.83
C GLU A 228 10.11 4.56 14.26
N LEU A 229 11.38 4.36 13.93
CA LEU A 229 11.95 3.13 13.44
C LEU A 229 12.53 2.34 14.60
N THR A 230 11.95 1.17 14.85
CA THR A 230 12.48 0.20 15.81
C THR A 230 13.06 -1.00 15.06
N LEU A 231 14.30 -1.34 15.39
CA LEU A 231 14.96 -2.57 14.93
C LEU A 231 14.79 -3.63 16.02
N THR A 232 14.11 -4.72 15.72
CA THR A 232 13.96 -5.87 16.65
C THR A 232 14.20 -7.14 15.86
N ASP A 233 15.19 -7.94 16.28
CA ASP A 233 15.57 -9.22 15.64
C ASP A 233 15.80 -9.13 14.12
N GLY A 234 16.49 -8.08 13.65
CA GLY A 234 16.75 -7.85 12.22
C GLY A 234 15.50 -7.48 11.40
N LYS A 235 14.33 -7.34 12.04
CA LYS A 235 13.10 -6.85 11.42
C LYS A 235 12.92 -5.36 11.72
N VAL A 236 12.68 -4.61 10.67
CA VAL A 236 12.42 -3.17 10.71
C VAL A 236 10.93 -2.96 10.99
N ARG A 237 10.58 -2.25 12.08
CA ARG A 237 9.20 -1.94 12.42
C ARG A 237 9.01 -0.45 12.66
N TRP A 238 8.09 0.14 11.90
CA TRP A 238 7.66 1.53 12.07
C TRP A 238 6.57 1.63 13.14
N ARG A 239 6.67 2.65 13.98
CA ARG A 239 5.66 3.04 14.96
C ARG A 239 5.23 4.46 14.67
N ASP A 240 3.96 4.61 14.37
CA ASP A 240 3.35 5.92 14.13
C ASP A 240 2.58 6.35 15.37
N THR A 241 2.92 7.51 15.93
CA THR A 241 2.26 8.10 17.09
C THR A 241 1.66 9.43 16.67
N ARG A 242 0.34 9.55 16.74
CA ARG A 242 -0.34 10.81 16.41
C ARG A 242 -0.08 11.83 17.52
N VAL A 243 0.52 12.96 17.16
CA VAL A 243 0.83 14.05 18.09
C VAL A 243 -0.30 15.06 18.12
N ALA A 244 -0.80 15.47 16.95
CA ALA A 244 -1.90 16.40 16.81
C ALA A 244 -2.85 15.97 15.69
N ASP A 245 -4.16 16.11 15.92
CA ASP A 245 -5.20 15.77 14.96
C ASP A 245 -5.96 17.02 14.52
N PHE A 246 -5.89 17.34 13.22
CA PHE A 246 -6.73 18.34 12.54
C PHE A 246 -6.70 19.73 13.18
N LEU A 247 -5.50 20.25 13.47
CA LEU A 247 -5.30 21.65 13.84
C LEU A 247 -5.74 22.55 12.69
N ARG A 248 -6.64 23.50 12.96
CA ARG A 248 -7.14 24.42 11.94
C ARG A 248 -6.04 25.40 11.54
N LEU A 249 -5.87 25.63 10.24
CA LEU A 249 -4.93 26.61 9.69
C LEU A 249 -5.69 27.73 8.97
N SER A 250 -5.05 28.89 8.85
CA SER A 250 -5.51 29.90 7.89
C SER A 250 -5.19 29.46 6.46
N GLU A 251 -5.85 30.07 5.48
CA GLU A 251 -5.57 29.82 4.05
C GLU A 251 -4.10 30.18 3.72
N ALA A 252 -3.63 31.32 4.23
CA ALA A 252 -2.24 31.75 4.09
C ALA A 252 -1.25 30.77 4.73
N GLY A 253 -1.54 30.26 5.94
CA GLY A 253 -0.71 29.25 6.60
C GLY A 253 -0.67 27.92 5.82
N ALA A 254 -1.81 27.50 5.27
CA ALA A 254 -1.88 26.30 4.44
C ALA A 254 -1.12 26.47 3.12
N ASP A 255 -1.20 27.64 2.48
CA ASP A 255 -0.45 27.97 1.26
C ASP A 255 1.05 28.02 1.54
N LEU A 256 1.45 28.63 2.66
CA LEU A 256 2.83 28.62 3.11
C LEU A 256 3.36 27.21 3.34
N LEU A 257 2.56 26.31 3.94
CA LEU A 257 2.97 24.91 4.09
C LEU A 257 3.12 24.19 2.74
N VAL A 258 2.22 24.43 1.78
CA VAL A 258 2.36 23.85 0.44
C VAL A 258 3.57 24.44 -0.29
N LEU A 259 3.85 25.73 -0.13
CA LEU A 259 5.01 26.38 -0.73
C LEU A 259 6.33 25.87 -0.12
N MET A 260 6.40 25.81 1.21
CA MET A 260 7.63 25.51 1.95
C MET A 260 7.89 24.01 2.13
N CYS A 261 6.85 23.19 2.00
CA CYS A 261 6.90 21.75 2.25
C CYS A 261 6.29 20.91 1.13
N GLY A 262 5.70 21.52 0.10
CA GLY A 262 5.18 20.80 -1.07
C GLY A 262 6.31 20.28 -1.95
N LYS A 263 5.95 19.42 -2.90
CA LYS A 263 6.92 18.91 -3.86
C LYS A 263 7.39 20.05 -4.77
N PRO A 264 8.69 20.14 -5.09
CA PRO A 264 9.12 20.99 -6.20
C PRO A 264 8.41 20.53 -7.49
N SER A 265 7.97 21.50 -8.30
CA SER A 265 7.43 21.22 -9.63
C SER A 265 8.48 20.46 -10.46
N PRO A 266 8.12 19.51 -11.33
CA PRO A 266 9.08 18.85 -12.23
C PRO A 266 9.87 19.85 -13.09
N ALA A 267 9.28 21.02 -13.39
CA ALA A 267 9.95 22.10 -14.12
C ALA A 267 10.92 22.92 -13.25
N GLN A 268 10.85 22.81 -11.92
CA GLN A 268 11.79 23.44 -10.98
C GLN A 268 12.87 22.46 -10.48
N ALA A 269 12.65 21.15 -10.64
CA ALA A 269 13.62 20.13 -10.27
C ALA A 269 14.89 20.16 -11.15
N ASP A 270 14.78 20.65 -12.38
CA ASP A 270 15.93 20.80 -13.29
C ASP A 270 16.63 22.17 -13.17
N ASP A 271 15.94 23.21 -12.68
CA ASP A 271 16.49 24.58 -12.57
C ASP A 271 17.02 24.94 -11.16
N GLU A 272 16.67 24.16 -10.12
CA GLU A 272 17.14 24.32 -8.74
C GLU A 272 17.81 23.04 -8.21
N ALA A 273 18.57 22.33 -9.05
CA ALA A 273 19.55 21.38 -8.52
C ALA A 273 20.50 22.18 -7.61
N ALA A 274 20.49 21.86 -6.30
CA ALA A 274 21.47 22.42 -5.38
C ALA A 274 22.85 22.19 -6.00
N PRO A 275 23.72 23.22 -6.07
CA PRO A 275 25.01 23.09 -6.71
C PRO A 275 25.74 21.88 -6.13
N ASP A 276 26.26 21.02 -7.02
CA ASP A 276 26.98 19.81 -6.62
C ASP A 276 28.02 20.17 -5.56
N PRO A 277 28.14 19.37 -4.47
CA PRO A 277 29.13 19.65 -3.45
C PRO A 277 30.52 19.74 -4.10
N PRO A 278 31.27 20.85 -3.95
CA PRO A 278 32.58 20.99 -4.57
C PRO A 278 33.55 19.89 -4.13
N GLU A 279 33.32 19.32 -2.94
CA GLU A 279 34.07 18.18 -2.42
C GLU A 279 33.88 16.89 -3.23
N LEU A 280 32.85 16.78 -4.07
CA LEU A 280 32.51 15.59 -4.85
C LEU A 280 32.75 15.74 -6.36
N GLU A 281 33.21 16.89 -6.85
CA GLU A 281 33.42 17.15 -8.28
C GLU A 281 34.23 16.04 -8.98
N LEU A 282 35.33 15.60 -8.37
CA LEU A 282 36.17 14.52 -8.92
C LEU A 282 35.45 13.17 -8.92
N ALA A 283 34.66 12.88 -7.88
CA ALA A 283 33.90 11.64 -7.81
C ALA A 283 32.78 11.61 -8.86
N ILE A 284 32.13 12.74 -9.10
CA ILE A 284 31.10 12.93 -10.12
C ILE A 284 31.71 12.80 -11.52
N ALA A 285 32.87 13.41 -11.77
CA ALA A 285 33.58 13.27 -13.04
C ALA A 285 33.91 11.80 -13.34
N HIS A 286 34.47 11.07 -12.37
CA HIS A 286 34.73 9.64 -12.53
C HIS A 286 33.46 8.80 -12.71
N LEU A 287 32.35 9.16 -12.05
CA LEU A 287 31.08 8.46 -12.24
C LEU A 287 30.56 8.65 -13.68
N ASN A 288 30.66 9.86 -14.22
CA ASN A 288 30.23 10.19 -15.58
C ASN A 288 31.12 9.56 -16.67
N GLU A 289 32.38 9.25 -16.35
CA GLU A 289 33.33 8.56 -17.22
C GLU A 289 33.26 7.02 -17.08
N ASP A 290 32.25 6.48 -16.38
CA ASP A 290 32.10 5.05 -16.04
C ASP A 290 33.31 4.47 -15.26
N ALA A 291 34.13 5.33 -14.67
CA ALA A 291 35.28 5.02 -13.83
C ALA A 291 34.85 4.67 -12.39
N PHE A 292 33.97 3.66 -12.25
CA PHE A 292 33.26 3.36 -11.00
C PHE A 292 34.15 3.12 -9.78
N ALA A 293 35.28 2.42 -9.94
CA ALA A 293 36.20 2.16 -8.84
C ALA A 293 36.82 3.46 -8.29
N GLN A 294 37.18 4.39 -9.18
CA GLN A 294 37.75 5.69 -8.85
C GLN A 294 36.69 6.62 -8.27
N ALA A 295 35.46 6.59 -8.80
CA ALA A 295 34.32 7.32 -8.23
C ALA A 295 34.07 6.93 -6.77
N ILE A 296 34.13 5.63 -6.46
CA ILE A 296 34.00 5.12 -5.08
C ILE A 296 35.16 5.61 -4.21
N GLU A 297 36.40 5.52 -4.70
CA GLU A 297 37.58 5.95 -3.95
C GLU A 297 37.49 7.42 -3.55
N GLN A 298 37.06 8.28 -4.46
CA GLN A 298 36.90 9.72 -4.22
C GLN A 298 35.68 10.05 -3.35
N ALA A 299 34.55 9.36 -3.51
CA ALA A 299 33.33 9.65 -2.72
C ALA A 299 33.38 9.06 -1.29
N ARG A 300 34.07 7.94 -1.07
CA ARG A 300 34.04 7.18 0.20
C ARG A 300 34.36 8.02 1.44
N PRO A 301 35.38 8.91 1.47
CA PRO A 301 35.68 9.74 2.64
C PRO A 301 34.50 10.63 3.07
N HIS A 302 33.63 10.99 2.13
CA HIS A 302 32.52 11.91 2.34
C HIS A 302 31.21 11.22 2.76
N THR A 303 31.15 9.88 2.72
CA THR A 303 29.94 9.09 3.08
C THR A 303 29.50 9.22 4.55
N ARG A 304 30.31 9.87 5.39
CA ARG A 304 30.01 10.20 6.80
C ARG A 304 30.22 11.69 7.11
N SER A 305 30.21 12.55 6.09
CA SER A 305 30.34 13.99 6.27
C SER A 305 29.24 14.55 7.18
N ASP A 306 29.58 15.55 7.98
CA ASP A 306 28.60 16.29 8.79
C ASP A 306 27.63 17.10 7.90
N LYS A 307 28.07 17.45 6.69
CA LYS A 307 27.23 18.13 5.69
C LYS A 307 26.29 17.12 5.03
N LEU A 308 24.98 17.25 5.27
CA LEU A 308 23.94 16.33 4.78
C LEU A 308 23.99 16.11 3.26
N LEU A 309 24.07 17.19 2.46
CA LEU A 309 24.11 17.09 0.99
C LEU A 309 25.34 16.30 0.52
N CYS A 310 26.53 16.69 1.00
CA CYS A 310 27.79 15.99 0.71
C CYS A 310 27.74 14.51 1.12
N ARG A 311 27.17 14.20 2.30
CA ARG A 311 27.02 12.82 2.76
C ARG A 311 26.06 12.01 1.88
N SER A 312 24.92 12.60 1.51
CA SER A 312 23.89 11.93 0.73
C SER A 312 24.38 11.66 -0.69
N ASP A 313 25.00 12.65 -1.35
CA ASP A 313 25.58 12.48 -2.68
C ASP A 313 26.76 11.52 -2.69
N ALA A 314 27.63 11.56 -1.68
CA ALA A 314 28.71 10.58 -1.55
C ALA A 314 28.17 9.14 -1.45
N ASN A 315 27.11 8.93 -0.66
CA ASN A 315 26.47 7.61 -0.56
C ASN A 315 25.76 7.23 -1.87
N ARG A 316 25.10 8.16 -2.56
CA ARG A 316 24.47 7.94 -3.86
C ARG A 316 25.49 7.51 -4.92
N ILE A 317 26.62 8.22 -5.04
CA ILE A 317 27.72 7.88 -5.96
C ILE A 317 28.27 6.49 -5.64
N CYS A 318 28.59 6.23 -4.36
CA CYS A 318 29.09 4.92 -3.94
C CYS A 318 28.09 3.80 -4.24
N ALA A 319 26.80 4.02 -3.99
CA ALA A 319 25.77 3.02 -4.20
C ALA A 319 25.60 2.67 -5.69
N LEU A 320 25.56 3.69 -6.56
CA LEU A 320 25.48 3.52 -8.01
C LEU A 320 26.71 2.79 -8.55
N ALA A 321 27.92 3.24 -8.19
CA ALA A 321 29.17 2.65 -8.65
C ALA A 321 29.35 1.20 -8.14
N CYS A 322 29.02 0.92 -6.87
CA CYS A 322 29.03 -0.45 -6.34
C CYS A 322 28.03 -1.35 -7.07
N SER A 323 26.85 -0.85 -7.42
CA SER A 323 25.85 -1.58 -8.20
C SER A 323 26.39 -1.94 -9.59
N ARG A 324 27.03 -0.99 -10.27
CA ARG A 324 27.65 -1.22 -11.59
C ARG A 324 28.80 -2.23 -11.56
N LEU A 325 29.54 -2.30 -10.46
CA LEU A 325 30.62 -3.27 -10.25
C LEU A 325 30.13 -4.63 -9.73
N GLY A 326 28.82 -4.84 -9.56
CA GLY A 326 28.26 -6.08 -9.01
C GLY A 326 28.54 -6.28 -7.51
N GLN A 327 28.93 -5.23 -6.79
CA GLN A 327 29.22 -5.25 -5.36
C GLN A 327 27.94 -5.01 -4.55
N TRP A 328 26.98 -5.92 -4.66
CA TRP A 328 25.59 -5.71 -4.21
C TRP A 328 25.40 -5.49 -2.71
N GLU A 329 26.16 -6.17 -1.83
CA GLU A 329 26.09 -5.91 -0.38
C GLU A 329 26.67 -4.53 -0.02
N ALA A 330 27.72 -4.08 -0.72
CA ALA A 330 28.27 -2.73 -0.53
C ALA A 330 27.28 -1.67 -1.05
N ALA A 331 26.69 -1.90 -2.22
CA ALA A 331 25.64 -1.06 -2.78
C ALA A 331 24.45 -0.93 -1.82
N PHE A 332 23.98 -2.06 -1.26
CA PHE A 332 22.93 -2.08 -0.25
C PHE A 332 23.28 -1.20 0.96
N GLY A 333 24.50 -1.31 1.49
CA GLY A 333 24.95 -0.49 2.62
C GLY A 333 24.87 1.02 2.33
N HIS A 334 25.29 1.44 1.15
CA HIS A 334 25.24 2.86 0.74
C HIS A 334 23.82 3.34 0.41
N TRP A 335 23.01 2.53 -0.28
CA TRP A 335 21.59 2.83 -0.49
C TRP A 335 20.85 2.92 0.84
N HIS A 336 21.23 2.12 1.84
CA HIS A 336 20.59 2.13 3.15
C HIS A 336 20.96 3.40 3.92
N ALA A 337 22.23 3.78 3.90
CA ALA A 337 22.68 5.06 4.46
C ALA A 337 21.94 6.24 3.79
N LEU A 338 21.85 6.23 2.46
CA LEU A 338 21.09 7.25 1.72
C LEU A 338 19.61 7.24 2.09
N PHE A 339 18.99 6.06 2.27
CA PHE A 339 17.59 5.96 2.66
C PHE A 339 17.33 6.54 4.05
N LEU A 340 18.30 6.43 4.97
CA LEU A 340 18.20 7.04 6.29
C LEU A 340 18.28 8.56 6.24
N ASP A 341 19.00 9.13 5.28
CA ASP A 341 19.09 10.58 5.07
C ASP A 341 17.90 11.10 4.25
N GLU A 342 17.50 10.37 3.20
CA GLU A 342 16.49 10.74 2.21
C GLU A 342 15.54 9.55 1.91
N PRO A 343 14.55 9.28 2.77
CA PRO A 343 13.61 8.19 2.56
C PRO A 343 12.72 8.44 1.33
N SER A 344 12.87 7.60 0.31
CA SER A 344 12.07 7.66 -0.92
C SER A 344 11.68 6.26 -1.39
N ALA A 345 10.61 6.16 -2.19
CA ALA A 345 10.24 4.93 -2.85
C ALA A 345 11.33 4.48 -3.83
N ASN A 346 11.99 5.41 -4.51
CA ASN A 346 13.11 5.08 -5.41
C ASN A 346 14.27 4.42 -4.63
N THR A 347 14.74 5.04 -3.55
CA THR A 347 15.81 4.48 -2.74
C THR A 347 15.39 3.14 -2.10
N ALA A 348 14.13 2.99 -1.70
CA ALA A 348 13.59 1.73 -1.20
C ALA A 348 13.55 0.62 -2.27
N VAL A 349 13.24 0.94 -3.54
CA VAL A 349 13.36 -0.03 -4.64
C VAL A 349 14.81 -0.41 -4.88
N GLN A 350 15.75 0.53 -4.82
CA GLN A 350 17.18 0.21 -4.95
C GLN A 350 17.67 -0.73 -3.84
N LEU A 351 17.15 -0.57 -2.62
CA LEU A 351 17.39 -1.50 -1.52
C LEU A 351 16.77 -2.88 -1.77
N ALA A 352 15.57 -2.92 -2.37
CA ALA A 352 14.91 -4.15 -2.75
C ALA A 352 15.72 -4.92 -3.81
N THR A 353 16.11 -4.26 -4.89
CA THR A 353 16.88 -4.85 -5.99
C THR A 353 18.27 -5.25 -5.53
N SER A 354 19.00 -4.39 -4.82
CA SER A 354 20.33 -4.73 -4.27
C SER A 354 20.28 -5.92 -3.31
N SER A 355 19.19 -6.06 -2.53
CA SER A 355 19.02 -7.21 -1.64
C SER A 355 18.88 -8.52 -2.41
N VAL A 356 18.09 -8.53 -3.48
CA VAL A 356 17.89 -9.70 -4.35
C VAL A 356 19.20 -10.05 -5.06
N MET A 357 19.87 -9.06 -5.64
CA MET A 357 21.15 -9.25 -6.32
C MET A 357 22.26 -9.73 -5.38
N ALA A 358 22.20 -9.36 -4.10
CA ALA A 358 23.05 -9.89 -3.04
C ALA A 358 22.64 -11.29 -2.53
N GLY A 359 21.57 -11.87 -3.07
CA GLY A 359 21.12 -13.23 -2.77
C GLY A 359 20.06 -13.35 -1.66
N SER A 360 19.50 -12.24 -1.17
CA SER A 360 18.47 -12.25 -0.11
C SER A 360 17.12 -11.74 -0.62
N VAL A 361 16.30 -12.65 -1.12
CA VAL A 361 14.97 -12.32 -1.64
C VAL A 361 14.03 -11.84 -0.55
N ALA A 362 13.98 -12.50 0.61
CA ALA A 362 13.12 -12.07 1.72
C ALA A 362 13.41 -10.63 2.19
N ARG A 363 14.68 -10.21 2.20
CA ARG A 363 15.08 -8.82 2.48
C ARG A 363 14.59 -7.90 1.36
N GLY A 364 14.73 -8.33 0.11
CA GLY A 364 14.20 -7.63 -1.06
C GLY A 364 12.69 -7.40 -1.02
N GLU A 365 11.90 -8.43 -0.70
CA GLU A 365 10.45 -8.35 -0.60
C GLU A 365 10.00 -7.35 0.48
N THR A 366 10.70 -7.34 1.62
CA THR A 366 10.43 -6.38 2.70
C THR A 366 10.64 -4.94 2.23
N TRP A 367 11.71 -4.67 1.49
CA TRP A 367 11.98 -3.36 0.93
C TRP A 367 11.03 -2.99 -0.21
N LEU A 368 10.61 -3.95 -1.03
CA LEU A 368 9.60 -3.73 -2.08
C LEU A 368 8.26 -3.32 -1.48
N LEU A 369 7.82 -3.97 -0.39
CA LEU A 369 6.63 -3.57 0.35
C LEU A 369 6.76 -2.15 0.89
N LYS A 370 7.92 -1.82 1.50
CA LYS A 370 8.18 -0.46 1.99
C LYS A 370 8.18 0.58 0.86
N ALA A 371 8.75 0.25 -0.30
CA ALA A 371 8.71 1.11 -1.47
C ALA A 371 7.27 1.35 -1.94
N GLY A 372 6.44 0.31 -1.93
CA GLY A 372 5.00 0.41 -2.22
C GLY A 372 4.27 1.33 -1.23
N ASP A 373 4.53 1.19 0.07
CA ASP A 373 3.93 2.02 1.11
C ASP A 373 4.30 3.50 0.93
N ILE A 374 5.60 3.79 0.75
CA ILE A 374 6.07 5.17 0.51
C ILE A 374 5.43 5.70 -0.78
N ASN A 375 5.44 4.93 -1.86
CA ASN A 375 4.91 5.37 -3.15
C ASN A 375 3.39 5.55 -3.16
N ASN A 376 2.65 4.85 -2.31
CA ASN A 376 1.21 5.07 -2.14
C ASN A 376 0.92 6.45 -1.51
N ASP A 377 1.81 6.94 -0.66
CA ASP A 377 1.71 8.27 -0.05
C ASP A 377 2.34 9.38 -0.90
N THR A 378 3.48 9.09 -1.57
CA THR A 378 4.22 10.10 -2.34
C THR A 378 3.80 10.13 -3.82
N GLY A 379 3.54 8.99 -4.46
CA GLY A 379 3.29 8.92 -5.90
C GLY A 379 4.48 9.37 -6.76
N GLU A 380 5.71 9.21 -6.27
CA GLU A 380 6.93 9.61 -6.99
C GLU A 380 7.30 8.66 -8.13
N MET A 381 6.91 7.39 -8.04
CA MET A 381 7.15 6.36 -9.05
C MET A 381 5.83 5.77 -9.57
N PRO A 382 5.79 5.30 -10.83
CA PRO A 382 4.71 4.43 -11.27
C PRO A 382 4.70 3.15 -10.44
N ALA A 383 3.54 2.76 -9.89
CA ALA A 383 3.44 1.56 -9.05
C ALA A 383 3.93 0.27 -9.77
N VAL A 384 3.72 0.20 -11.09
CA VAL A 384 4.19 -0.90 -11.92
C VAL A 384 5.72 -0.92 -12.05
N ALA A 385 6.36 0.25 -12.07
CA ALA A 385 7.82 0.35 -12.16
C ALA A 385 8.53 -0.25 -10.93
N LEU A 386 7.92 -0.15 -9.74
CA LEU A 386 8.42 -0.82 -8.54
C LEU A 386 8.49 -2.35 -8.75
N GLN A 387 7.43 -2.91 -9.34
CA GLN A 387 7.33 -4.35 -9.59
C GLN A 387 8.25 -4.81 -10.71
N THR A 388 8.32 -4.07 -11.83
CA THR A 388 9.19 -4.45 -12.96
C THR A 388 10.66 -4.41 -12.57
N ASN A 389 11.12 -3.38 -11.84
CA ASN A 389 12.51 -3.33 -11.36
C ASN A 389 12.86 -4.52 -10.46
N PHE A 390 11.92 -4.98 -9.63
CA PHE A 390 12.11 -6.13 -8.77
C PHE A 390 12.10 -7.46 -9.55
N ILE A 391 11.21 -7.58 -10.53
CA ILE A 391 11.15 -8.72 -11.46
C ILE A 391 12.47 -8.84 -12.23
N ASP A 392 13.00 -7.73 -12.74
CA ASP A 392 14.26 -7.70 -13.48
C ASP A 392 15.42 -8.15 -12.57
N ALA A 393 15.51 -7.64 -11.34
CA ALA A 393 16.52 -8.07 -10.37
C ALA A 393 16.43 -9.57 -10.02
N LEU A 394 15.23 -10.13 -9.92
CA LEU A 394 15.03 -11.58 -9.72
C LEU A 394 15.46 -12.37 -10.96
N GLY A 395 15.19 -11.87 -12.16
CA GLY A 395 15.66 -12.46 -13.41
C GLY A 395 17.19 -12.48 -13.50
N ASP A 396 17.81 -11.32 -13.29
CA ASP A 396 19.26 -11.11 -13.40
C ASP A 396 20.05 -11.88 -12.34
N SER A 397 19.47 -12.11 -11.16
CA SER A 397 20.06 -12.95 -10.11
C SER A 397 19.85 -14.46 -10.30
N GLY A 398 19.28 -14.89 -11.43
CA GLY A 398 19.02 -16.30 -11.75
C GLY A 398 17.85 -16.91 -10.96
N ARG A 399 17.01 -16.07 -10.36
CA ARG A 399 15.88 -16.45 -9.48
C ARG A 399 14.53 -16.31 -10.18
N ALA A 400 14.48 -16.62 -11.47
CA ALA A 400 13.29 -16.47 -12.30
C ALA A 400 12.00 -17.08 -11.69
N ARG A 401 12.12 -18.20 -10.96
CA ARG A 401 10.97 -18.85 -10.31
C ARG A 401 10.32 -17.97 -9.24
N GLU A 402 11.12 -17.20 -8.50
CA GLU A 402 10.63 -16.26 -7.50
C GLU A 402 10.01 -15.00 -8.14
N ALA A 403 10.32 -14.70 -9.41
CA ALA A 403 9.72 -13.58 -10.14
C ALA A 403 8.28 -13.85 -10.61
N LEU A 404 7.88 -15.13 -10.75
CA LEU A 404 6.61 -15.51 -11.35
C LEU A 404 5.37 -14.89 -10.67
N PRO A 405 5.24 -14.84 -9.32
CA PRO A 405 4.09 -14.22 -8.66
C PRO A 405 3.95 -12.72 -8.93
N TYR A 406 5.07 -12.02 -9.10
CA TYR A 406 5.10 -10.59 -9.42
C TYR A 406 4.71 -10.37 -10.88
N LEU A 407 5.22 -11.23 -11.77
CA LEU A 407 4.87 -11.22 -13.18
C LEU A 407 3.36 -11.49 -13.39
N ASP A 408 2.78 -12.42 -12.63
CA ASP A 408 1.32 -12.63 -12.58
C ASP A 408 0.57 -11.38 -12.13
N GLY A 409 1.16 -10.61 -11.21
CA GLY A 409 0.64 -9.31 -10.77
C GLY A 409 0.53 -8.31 -11.93
N VAL A 410 1.59 -8.20 -12.74
CA VAL A 410 1.62 -7.34 -13.93
C VAL A 410 0.67 -7.84 -15.01
N LYS A 411 0.62 -9.16 -15.27
CA LYS A 411 -0.36 -9.79 -16.16
C LYS A 411 -1.81 -9.41 -15.81
N ARG A 412 -2.19 -9.56 -14.53
CA ARG A 412 -3.53 -9.19 -14.02
C ARG A 412 -3.84 -7.70 -14.16
N LEU A 413 -2.86 -6.83 -14.34
CA LEU A 413 -3.11 -5.43 -14.63
C LEU A 413 -3.71 -5.27 -16.03
N TYR A 414 -3.11 -5.89 -17.04
CA TYR A 414 -3.63 -5.89 -18.41
C TYR A 414 -5.02 -6.54 -18.50
N GLU A 415 -5.19 -7.69 -17.84
CA GLU A 415 -6.48 -8.41 -17.81
C GLU A 415 -7.62 -7.58 -17.21
N ARG A 416 -7.33 -6.74 -16.20
CA ARG A 416 -8.36 -5.89 -15.56
C ARG A 416 -8.66 -4.61 -16.33
N MET A 417 -7.69 -4.09 -17.08
CA MET A 417 -7.88 -2.85 -17.84
C MET A 417 -8.64 -3.08 -19.14
N HIS A 418 -8.57 -4.29 -19.71
CA HIS A 418 -9.18 -4.65 -20.99
C HIS A 418 -8.72 -3.78 -22.17
N VAL A 419 -7.66 -2.99 -22.03
CA VAL A 419 -7.14 -2.05 -23.03
C VAL A 419 -5.63 -2.18 -23.09
N THR A 420 -5.09 -2.41 -24.28
CA THR A 420 -3.65 -2.51 -24.57
C THR A 420 -3.14 -1.42 -25.51
N ASP A 421 -4.01 -0.45 -25.84
CA ASP A 421 -3.66 0.73 -26.65
C ASP A 421 -2.41 1.46 -26.09
N PRO A 422 -1.37 1.70 -26.92
CA PRO A 422 -0.14 2.34 -26.45
C PRO A 422 -0.34 3.72 -25.83
N ARG A 423 -1.26 4.55 -26.34
CA ARG A 423 -1.50 5.89 -25.79
C ARG A 423 -2.16 5.80 -24.42
N PHE A 424 -3.11 4.88 -24.26
CA PHE A 424 -3.74 4.60 -22.98
C PHE A 424 -2.72 4.11 -21.94
N LEU A 425 -1.88 3.13 -22.29
CA LEU A 425 -0.84 2.60 -21.39
C LEU A 425 0.18 3.67 -21.01
N GLN A 426 0.63 4.49 -21.97
CA GLN A 426 1.54 5.60 -21.72
C GLN A 426 0.93 6.63 -20.76
N SER A 427 -0.34 6.99 -20.94
CA SER A 427 -1.04 7.94 -20.05
C SER A 427 -1.13 7.45 -18.60
N ARG A 428 -1.10 6.13 -18.39
CA ARG A 428 -1.13 5.47 -17.08
C ARG A 428 0.25 5.06 -16.56
N ARG A 429 1.32 5.38 -17.32
CA ARG A 429 2.70 4.97 -17.04
C ARG A 429 2.85 3.46 -16.83
N ILE A 430 2.12 2.68 -17.63
CA ILE A 430 2.19 1.22 -17.67
C ILE A 430 3.08 0.85 -18.87
N PRO A 431 3.93 -0.20 -18.76
CA PRO A 431 4.71 -0.68 -19.89
C PRO A 431 3.84 -0.97 -21.11
N TYR A 432 4.41 -0.88 -22.30
CA TYR A 432 3.70 -1.30 -23.50
C TYR A 432 3.48 -2.81 -23.48
N PHE A 433 2.35 -3.24 -24.03
CA PHE A 433 1.96 -4.65 -23.98
C PHE A 433 3.01 -5.56 -24.65
N LEU A 434 3.57 -5.16 -25.80
CA LEU A 434 4.63 -5.93 -26.45
C LEU A 434 5.91 -6.01 -25.62
N ALA A 435 6.33 -4.88 -25.02
CA ALA A 435 7.49 -4.87 -24.12
C ALA A 435 7.26 -5.83 -22.93
N PHE A 436 6.06 -5.86 -22.37
CA PHE A 436 5.72 -6.84 -21.34
C PHE A 436 5.90 -8.29 -21.83
N LEU A 437 5.46 -8.64 -23.04
CA LEU A 437 5.67 -9.99 -23.60
C LEU A 437 7.16 -10.30 -23.78
N GLU A 438 7.94 -9.35 -24.29
CA GLU A 438 9.38 -9.50 -24.51
C GLU A 438 10.16 -9.70 -23.22
N HIS A 439 9.88 -8.87 -22.20
CA HIS A 439 10.57 -8.95 -20.90
C HIS A 439 10.12 -10.14 -20.06
N SER A 440 8.89 -10.63 -20.24
CA SER A 440 8.37 -11.77 -19.47
C SER A 440 8.78 -13.14 -20.02
N ALA A 441 9.07 -13.25 -21.32
CA ALA A 441 9.43 -14.52 -21.94
C ALA A 441 10.69 -15.19 -21.38
N PRO A 442 11.82 -14.50 -21.12
CA PRO A 442 12.99 -15.11 -20.51
C PRO A 442 12.68 -15.72 -19.13
N ILE A 443 11.84 -15.06 -18.35
CA ILE A 443 11.43 -15.52 -17.01
C ILE A 443 10.54 -16.75 -17.11
N LEU A 444 9.53 -16.72 -17.99
CA LEU A 444 8.64 -17.86 -18.21
C LEU A 444 9.40 -19.06 -18.78
N GLY A 445 10.30 -18.83 -19.74
CA GLY A 445 11.13 -19.89 -20.32
C GLY A 445 12.10 -20.54 -19.32
N ALA A 446 12.55 -19.79 -18.31
CA ALA A 446 13.37 -20.32 -17.22
C ALA A 446 12.57 -21.06 -16.14
N THR A 447 11.24 -20.93 -16.11
CA THR A 447 10.41 -21.40 -14.99
C THR A 447 9.35 -22.43 -15.36
N LEU A 448 8.87 -22.39 -16.60
CA LEU A 448 7.77 -23.19 -17.12
C LEU A 448 8.22 -23.99 -18.35
N SER A 449 7.52 -25.08 -18.64
CA SER A 449 7.65 -25.72 -19.95
C SER A 449 7.13 -24.81 -21.06
N THR A 450 7.54 -25.06 -22.32
CA THR A 450 7.06 -24.29 -23.48
C THR A 450 5.52 -24.30 -23.59
N GLU A 451 4.90 -25.45 -23.30
CA GLU A 451 3.43 -25.60 -23.28
C GLU A 451 2.80 -24.78 -22.16
N GLN A 452 3.35 -24.84 -20.95
CA GLN A 452 2.86 -24.06 -19.81
C GLN A 452 3.01 -22.54 -20.01
N ALA A 453 4.13 -22.10 -20.60
CA ALA A 453 4.34 -20.70 -20.94
C ALA A 453 3.36 -20.23 -22.03
N HIS A 454 3.10 -21.08 -23.02
CA HIS A 454 2.09 -20.83 -24.05
C HIS A 454 0.70 -20.67 -23.41
N ASP A 455 0.29 -21.60 -22.55
CA ASP A 455 -1.01 -21.55 -21.86
C ASP A 455 -1.13 -20.34 -20.94
N TRP A 456 -0.03 -19.98 -20.27
CA TRP A 456 0.03 -18.79 -19.41
C TRP A 456 -0.29 -17.53 -20.22
N TYR A 457 0.36 -17.33 -21.37
CA TYR A 457 0.07 -16.23 -22.27
C TYR A 457 -1.36 -16.32 -22.82
N ALA A 458 -1.76 -17.48 -23.35
CA ALA A 458 -3.07 -17.69 -23.95
C ALA A 458 -4.23 -17.38 -22.99
N SER A 459 -4.04 -17.57 -21.69
CA SER A 459 -5.04 -17.22 -20.66
C SER A 459 -5.40 -15.72 -20.62
N MET A 460 -4.59 -14.83 -21.21
CA MET A 460 -4.91 -13.40 -21.31
C MET A 460 -5.93 -13.09 -22.41
N LEU A 461 -6.07 -13.95 -23.43
CA LEU A 461 -6.89 -13.69 -24.62
C LEU A 461 -8.35 -13.29 -24.31
N PRO A 462 -9.05 -13.93 -23.34
CA PRO A 462 -10.43 -13.54 -23.02
C PRO A 462 -10.56 -12.15 -22.40
N HIS A 463 -9.46 -11.57 -21.90
CA HIS A 463 -9.45 -10.42 -21.01
C HIS A 463 -8.81 -9.16 -21.62
N ILE A 464 -8.32 -9.20 -22.84
CA ILE A 464 -7.70 -8.06 -23.52
C ILE A 464 -8.49 -7.64 -24.77
N ASP A 465 -8.25 -6.41 -25.23
CA ASP A 465 -8.87 -5.85 -26.43
C ASP A 465 -8.43 -6.55 -27.73
N GLN A 466 -9.04 -6.16 -28.85
CA GLN A 466 -8.80 -6.81 -30.14
C GLN A 466 -7.35 -6.63 -30.63
N ASP A 467 -6.76 -5.45 -30.39
CA ASP A 467 -5.37 -5.17 -30.76
C ASP A 467 -4.40 -6.00 -29.92
N GLY A 468 -4.65 -6.11 -28.61
CA GLY A 468 -3.90 -6.97 -27.71
C GLY A 468 -4.00 -8.44 -28.09
N LYS A 469 -5.20 -8.93 -28.44
CA LYS A 469 -5.41 -10.29 -28.96
C LYS A 469 -4.59 -10.53 -30.23
N ALA A 470 -4.62 -9.61 -31.18
CA ALA A 470 -3.86 -9.72 -32.43
C ALA A 470 -2.34 -9.75 -32.16
N ALA A 471 -1.84 -8.89 -31.27
CA ALA A 471 -0.44 -8.88 -30.85
C ALA A 471 -0.03 -10.19 -30.16
N LEU A 472 -0.83 -10.67 -29.23
CA LEU A 472 -0.57 -11.91 -28.47
C LEU A 472 -0.62 -13.15 -29.36
N CYS A 473 -1.59 -13.25 -30.27
CA CYS A 473 -1.64 -14.36 -31.23
C CYS A 473 -0.40 -14.39 -32.14
N ARG A 474 0.10 -13.22 -32.58
CA ARG A 474 1.36 -13.15 -33.34
C ARG A 474 2.55 -13.60 -32.50
N TRP A 475 2.62 -13.16 -31.25
CA TRP A 475 3.67 -13.56 -30.30
C TRP A 475 3.73 -15.07 -30.09
N LEU A 476 2.57 -15.70 -29.87
CA LEU A 476 2.45 -17.16 -29.71
C LEU A 476 2.84 -17.90 -31.00
N ALA A 477 2.40 -17.41 -32.17
CA ALA A 477 2.76 -17.99 -33.47
C ALA A 477 4.26 -17.90 -33.79
N GLN A 478 4.95 -16.89 -33.26
CA GLN A 478 6.41 -16.70 -33.39
C GLN A 478 7.22 -17.53 -32.38
N GLY A 479 6.56 -18.36 -31.57
CA GLY A 479 7.22 -19.17 -30.54
C GLY A 479 7.73 -18.35 -29.36
N MET A 480 7.06 -17.24 -29.03
CA MET A 480 7.40 -16.33 -27.92
C MET A 480 8.81 -15.72 -28.04
N ARG A 481 9.20 -15.38 -29.27
CA ARG A 481 10.46 -14.71 -29.58
C ARG A 481 10.18 -13.32 -30.15
N ALA A 482 11.00 -12.35 -29.78
CA ALA A 482 10.95 -11.03 -30.39
C ALA A 482 11.17 -11.15 -31.91
N PRO A 483 10.40 -10.42 -32.74
CA PRO A 483 10.66 -10.37 -34.17
C PRO A 483 12.07 -9.81 -34.41
N PRO A 484 12.81 -10.32 -35.41
CA PRO A 484 14.08 -9.70 -35.79
C PRO A 484 13.83 -8.24 -36.15
N ALA A 485 14.60 -7.33 -35.56
CA ALA A 485 14.52 -5.91 -35.87
C ALA A 485 14.59 -5.73 -37.40
N ALA A 486 13.52 -5.20 -37.99
CA ALA A 486 13.48 -4.96 -39.43
C ALA A 486 14.67 -4.06 -39.79
N SER A 487 15.55 -4.54 -40.67
CA SER A 487 16.63 -3.71 -41.18
C SER A 487 16.00 -2.51 -41.90
N ALA A 488 16.46 -1.31 -41.56
CA ALA A 488 16.07 -0.08 -42.21
C ALA A 488 16.66 -0.01 -43.63
N ALA A 489 16.17 -0.87 -44.54
CA ALA A 489 16.54 -0.88 -45.95
C ALA A 489 15.26 -0.99 -46.79
N GLY A 490 14.68 0.15 -47.14
CA GLY A 490 13.49 0.21 -48.00
C GLY A 490 12.77 1.55 -48.02
N ALA A 491 13.49 2.67 -48.05
CA ALA A 491 12.90 3.98 -48.33
C ALA A 491 13.94 4.88 -49.03
N SER A 492 14.40 4.44 -50.20
CA SER A 492 15.06 5.29 -51.17
C SER A 492 14.52 4.93 -52.55
N GLY A 493 13.49 5.65 -52.99
CA GLY A 493 12.89 5.43 -54.29
C GLY A 493 11.66 6.30 -54.45
N ASP A 494 11.88 7.59 -54.65
CA ASP A 494 11.06 8.42 -55.55
C ASP A 494 11.80 9.75 -55.77
N GLY A 495 12.62 9.76 -56.83
CA GLY A 495 13.12 10.99 -57.43
C GLY A 495 12.05 11.60 -58.34
N PRO A 496 12.01 12.93 -58.50
CA PRO A 496 11.01 13.58 -59.35
C PRO A 496 11.32 13.33 -60.84
N PRO A 497 10.31 13.19 -61.71
CA PRO A 497 10.54 13.03 -63.14
C PRO A 497 11.03 14.35 -63.75
N SER A 498 12.15 14.27 -64.45
CA SER A 498 12.68 15.31 -65.31
C SER A 498 11.97 15.30 -66.67
N GLY A 499 11.50 16.48 -67.10
CA GLY A 499 11.55 16.96 -68.48
C GLY A 499 10.41 16.57 -69.44
N ALA A 500 9.49 17.53 -69.66
CA ALA A 500 9.28 18.22 -70.95
C ALA A 500 8.25 19.33 -70.78
#